data_AF-A0A351GRC3-F1
#
_entry.id   AF-A0A351GRC3-F1
#
_cell.length_a   1.000
_cell.length_b   1.000
_cell.length_c   1.000
_cell.angle_alpha   90.00
_cell.angle_beta   90.00
_cell.angle_gamma   90.00
#
_symmetry.space_group_name_H-M   'P 1'
#
loop_
_entity.id
_entity.type
_entity.pdbx_description
1 polymer ?
#
loop_
_entity_poly.entity_id
_entity_poly.type
_entity_poly.pdbx_seq_one_letter_code
_entity_poly.pdbx_strand_id
1 'polypeptide(L)'
;PDNVRDLLMNVWEPAKSAAERDAKILSSMLHADGINDALQTWDWRYYAEQRRKAEFDLDEAEIKPYFELSNMINASFHVAGRLFGLKFEPIELDLYHPDCKSWRVTRDDADVAVFIGDYFARGSKRSGAWCSAMRSQTNYPSPEIPIVVNVCNFAKGDPCLLSTDDVRTLFHEFGHALHQMLSNVTYRSLSGTSVARDFVELPSQLYEHWAMLPEILKQFARHVDTDESISDALIERIGQAATYDMGFSTVEYLASAIVDLEYHTNVPNDDIMAAQSRVLDRIGMPSEITMRHATPHFAHVFAGDGYSAGYYSYMWSEVMDADAFAAFEEIENPFDADLARKLENTVLSKGGSVEPDVLFTQFRGRMPGINALLQGRGLAT
;
A
#
# COMPACT_ATOMS: atom_id res chain seq x y z
N PRO A 1 -7.36 15.29 -16.59
CA PRO A 1 -7.47 14.00 -17.34
C PRO A 1 -6.26 13.71 -18.21
N ASP A 2 -5.80 14.66 -19.04
CA ASP A 2 -4.68 14.40 -19.96
C ASP A 2 -3.36 14.16 -19.22
N ASN A 3 -2.99 14.98 -18.24
CA ASN A 3 -1.82 14.73 -17.39
C ASN A 3 -1.85 13.35 -16.70
N VAL A 4 -3.03 12.89 -16.30
CA VAL A 4 -3.21 11.56 -15.69
C VAL A 4 -2.97 10.47 -16.74
N ARG A 5 -3.56 10.62 -17.93
CA ARG A 5 -3.35 9.68 -19.04
C ARG A 5 -1.88 9.60 -19.42
N ASP A 6 -1.19 10.73 -19.50
CA ASP A 6 0.24 10.79 -19.80
C ASP A 6 1.06 10.07 -18.74
N LEU A 7 0.79 10.29 -17.44
CA LEU A 7 1.44 9.54 -16.37
C LEU A 7 1.20 8.03 -16.52
N LEU A 8 -0.06 7.60 -16.63
CA LEU A 8 -0.42 6.19 -16.71
C LEU A 8 0.24 5.51 -17.92
N MET A 9 0.24 6.17 -19.08
CA MET A 9 0.81 5.60 -20.30
C MET A 9 2.35 5.59 -20.30
N ASN A 10 3.00 6.57 -19.67
CA ASN A 10 4.45 6.56 -19.51
C ASN A 10 4.94 5.43 -18.60
N VAL A 11 4.13 4.99 -17.63
CA VAL A 11 4.44 3.82 -16.78
C VAL A 11 3.99 2.51 -17.45
N TRP A 12 2.91 2.54 -18.22
CA TRP A 12 2.35 1.38 -18.92
C TRP A 12 3.37 0.71 -19.83
N GLU A 13 4.08 1.49 -20.65
CA GLU A 13 4.95 0.92 -21.68
C GLU A 13 6.14 0.13 -21.08
N PRO A 14 6.92 0.67 -20.12
CA PRO A 14 7.93 -0.12 -19.40
C PRO A 14 7.37 -1.33 -18.65
N ALA A 15 6.23 -1.16 -17.96
CA ALA A 15 5.59 -2.24 -17.20
C ALA A 15 5.14 -3.39 -18.11
N LYS A 16 4.48 -3.07 -19.22
CA LYS A 16 4.06 -4.03 -20.23
C LYS A 16 5.26 -4.75 -20.83
N SER A 17 6.32 -4.02 -21.18
CA SER A 17 7.54 -4.63 -21.71
C SER A 17 8.19 -5.60 -20.71
N ALA A 18 8.17 -5.28 -19.41
CA ALA A 18 8.63 -6.18 -18.36
C ALA A 18 7.73 -7.43 -18.27
N ALA A 19 6.42 -7.25 -18.18
CA ALA A 19 5.46 -8.35 -18.16
C ALA A 19 5.60 -9.29 -19.38
N GLU A 20 5.79 -8.76 -20.58
CA GLU A 20 5.99 -9.59 -21.78
C GLU A 20 7.31 -10.38 -21.76
N ARG A 21 8.35 -9.88 -21.07
CA ARG A 21 9.58 -10.66 -20.83
C ARG A 21 9.31 -11.77 -19.83
N ASP A 22 8.62 -11.46 -18.74
CA ASP A 22 8.27 -12.41 -17.69
C ASP A 22 7.39 -13.54 -18.26
N ALA A 23 6.37 -13.20 -19.06
CA ALA A 23 5.47 -14.16 -19.72
C ALA A 23 6.23 -15.21 -20.56
N LYS A 24 7.33 -14.82 -21.22
CA LYS A 24 8.17 -15.75 -21.99
C LYS A 24 8.92 -16.73 -21.09
N ILE A 25 9.41 -16.24 -19.94
CA ILE A 25 10.07 -17.08 -18.93
C ILE A 25 9.04 -18.08 -18.38
N LEU A 26 7.87 -17.59 -17.95
CA LEU A 26 6.82 -18.43 -17.36
C LEU A 26 6.28 -19.45 -18.37
N SER A 27 6.10 -19.06 -19.63
CA SER A 27 5.71 -20.00 -20.70
C SER A 27 6.75 -21.10 -20.91
N SER A 28 8.03 -20.77 -20.81
CA SER A 28 9.10 -21.77 -20.92
C SER A 28 9.10 -22.74 -19.74
N MET A 29 8.77 -22.27 -18.54
CA MET A 29 8.61 -23.13 -17.35
C MET A 29 7.38 -24.04 -17.48
N LEU A 30 6.27 -23.52 -17.99
CA LEU A 30 5.06 -24.29 -18.29
C LEU A 30 5.32 -25.40 -19.30
N HIS A 31 6.08 -25.11 -20.36
CA HIS A 31 6.49 -26.12 -21.36
C HIS A 31 7.46 -27.15 -20.77
N ALA A 32 8.33 -26.76 -19.84
CA ALA A 32 9.23 -27.68 -19.13
C ALA A 32 8.47 -28.69 -18.24
N ASP A 33 7.30 -28.32 -17.73
CA ASP A 33 6.37 -29.22 -17.01
C ASP A 33 5.57 -30.14 -17.95
N GLY A 34 5.82 -30.08 -19.26
CA GLY A 34 5.17 -30.92 -20.28
C GLY A 34 3.78 -30.45 -20.71
N ILE A 35 3.35 -29.28 -20.25
CA ILE A 35 2.12 -28.63 -20.70
C ILE A 35 2.46 -27.90 -22.01
N ASN A 36 1.89 -28.29 -23.14
CA ASN A 36 2.22 -27.70 -24.46
C ASN A 36 1.13 -26.72 -24.95
N ASP A 37 0.61 -25.92 -24.03
CA ASP A 37 -0.41 -24.89 -24.29
C ASP A 37 0.17 -23.48 -24.08
N ALA A 38 -0.61 -22.45 -24.39
CA ALA A 38 -0.26 -21.07 -24.06
C ALA A 38 -0.47 -20.79 -22.57
N LEU A 39 0.43 -20.03 -21.94
CA LEU A 39 0.28 -19.56 -20.56
C LEU A 39 -1.07 -18.85 -20.40
N GLN A 40 -1.88 -19.26 -19.43
CA GLN A 40 -3.17 -18.65 -19.13
C GLN A 40 -3.09 -17.79 -17.88
N THR A 41 -4.11 -16.98 -17.65
CA THR A 41 -4.17 -16.04 -16.52
C THR A 41 -4.10 -16.72 -15.16
N TRP A 42 -4.58 -17.97 -15.05
CA TRP A 42 -4.52 -18.76 -13.82
C TRP A 42 -3.17 -19.45 -13.60
N ASP A 43 -2.32 -19.53 -14.63
CA ASP A 43 -1.00 -20.15 -14.55
C ASP A 43 0.07 -19.17 -14.04
N TRP A 44 -0.11 -17.86 -14.30
CA TRP A 44 0.90 -16.83 -14.03
C TRP A 44 1.44 -16.91 -12.61
N ARG A 45 0.56 -16.80 -11.59
CA ARG A 45 0.98 -16.77 -10.19
C ARG A 45 1.67 -18.05 -9.75
N TYR A 46 1.29 -19.20 -10.31
CA TYR A 46 1.94 -20.47 -10.01
C TYR A 46 3.38 -20.50 -10.53
N TYR A 47 3.60 -20.14 -11.80
CA TYR A 47 4.94 -20.12 -12.38
C TYR A 47 5.79 -18.94 -11.89
N ALA A 48 5.19 -17.81 -11.55
CA ALA A 48 5.87 -16.68 -10.92
C ALA A 48 6.48 -17.08 -9.57
N GLU A 49 5.75 -17.84 -8.74
CA GLU A 49 6.30 -18.38 -7.48
C GLU A 49 7.45 -19.37 -7.71
N GLN A 50 7.33 -20.24 -8.71
CA GLN A 50 8.45 -21.12 -9.08
C GLN A 50 9.67 -20.32 -9.54
N ARG A 51 9.45 -19.27 -10.33
CA ARG A 51 10.52 -18.39 -10.80
C ARG A 51 11.17 -17.66 -9.63
N ARG A 52 10.39 -17.13 -8.68
CA ARG A 52 10.89 -16.47 -7.47
C ARG A 52 11.82 -17.40 -6.70
N LYS A 53 11.40 -18.66 -6.51
CA LYS A 53 12.22 -19.69 -5.87
C LYS A 53 13.49 -20.01 -6.66
N ALA A 54 13.40 -20.11 -7.99
CA ALA A 54 14.55 -20.43 -8.83
C ALA A 54 15.59 -19.30 -8.93
N GLU A 55 15.15 -18.04 -8.98
CA GLU A 55 16.02 -16.87 -9.16
C GLU A 55 16.58 -16.32 -7.83
N PHE A 56 15.78 -16.37 -6.76
CA PHE A 56 16.11 -15.72 -5.47
C PHE A 56 16.25 -16.68 -4.31
N ASP A 57 16.07 -17.99 -4.53
CA ASP A 57 16.04 -19.01 -3.47
C ASP A 57 15.05 -18.64 -2.35
N LEU A 58 13.90 -18.05 -2.71
CA LEU A 58 12.92 -17.51 -1.77
C LEU A 58 11.58 -18.21 -1.90
N ASP A 59 11.11 -18.80 -0.80
CA ASP A 59 9.82 -19.49 -0.70
C ASP A 59 8.92 -18.74 0.31
N GLU A 60 7.69 -18.38 -0.07
CA GLU A 60 6.75 -17.74 0.89
C GLU A 60 6.55 -18.60 2.13
N ALA A 61 6.60 -19.93 1.99
CA ALA A 61 6.46 -20.86 3.10
C ALA A 61 7.62 -20.78 4.11
N GLU A 62 8.82 -20.33 3.68
CA GLU A 62 9.97 -20.07 4.56
C GLU A 62 9.79 -18.75 5.32
N ILE A 63 9.21 -17.73 4.68
CA ILE A 63 9.04 -16.39 5.25
C ILE A 63 7.85 -16.33 6.22
N LYS A 64 6.71 -16.90 5.83
CA LYS A 64 5.43 -16.76 6.54
C LYS A 64 5.48 -17.07 8.05
N PRO A 65 6.24 -18.06 8.55
CA PRO A 65 6.39 -18.31 9.99
C PRO A 65 7.02 -17.16 10.78
N TYR A 66 7.70 -16.21 10.14
CA TYR A 66 8.31 -15.05 10.80
C TYR A 66 7.36 -13.85 10.92
N PHE A 67 6.26 -13.82 10.16
CA PHE A 67 5.33 -12.69 10.12
C PHE A 67 4.05 -12.96 10.89
N GLU A 68 4.20 -13.18 12.19
CA GLU A 68 3.06 -13.24 13.11
C GLU A 68 2.42 -11.85 13.27
N LEU A 69 1.08 -11.78 13.21
CA LEU A 69 0.32 -10.53 13.18
C LEU A 69 0.64 -9.61 14.37
N SER A 70 0.72 -10.14 15.60
CA SER A 70 0.97 -9.31 16.78
C SER A 70 2.37 -8.67 16.75
N ASN A 71 3.37 -9.40 16.28
CA ASN A 71 4.72 -8.89 16.08
C ASN A 71 4.75 -7.79 15.02
N MET A 72 4.01 -7.93 13.92
CA MET A 72 3.98 -6.91 12.87
C MET A 72 3.15 -5.68 13.23
N ILE A 73 2.11 -5.80 14.07
CA ILE A 73 1.45 -4.65 14.72
C ILE A 73 2.45 -3.91 15.62
N ASN A 74 3.24 -4.65 16.42
CA ASN A 74 4.24 -4.03 17.28
C ASN A 74 5.36 -3.36 16.47
N ALA A 75 5.71 -3.91 15.31
CA ALA A 75 6.66 -3.29 14.38
C ALA A 75 6.14 -1.95 13.87
N SER A 76 4.87 -1.88 13.44
CA SER A 76 4.28 -0.63 12.95
C SER A 76 4.20 0.42 14.06
N PHE A 77 3.89 0.03 15.30
CA PHE A 77 3.90 0.92 16.47
C PHE A 77 5.32 1.40 16.83
N HIS A 78 6.31 0.51 16.76
CA HIS A 78 7.70 0.83 17.05
C HIS A 78 8.24 1.89 16.08
N VAL A 79 7.96 1.74 14.78
CA VAL A 79 8.34 2.71 13.76
C VAL A 79 7.70 4.08 14.05
N ALA A 80 6.41 4.12 14.38
CA ALA A 80 5.71 5.36 14.71
C ALA A 80 6.26 6.01 15.99
N GLY A 81 6.67 5.20 16.97
CA GLY A 81 7.35 5.68 18.17
C GLY A 81 8.70 6.32 17.87
N ARG A 82 9.50 5.74 16.98
CA ARG A 82 10.80 6.29 16.57
C ARG A 82 10.67 7.57 15.75
N LEU A 83 9.71 7.62 14.81
CA LEU A 83 9.53 8.76 13.93
C LEU A 83 8.82 9.93 14.62
N PHE A 84 7.77 9.66 15.40
CA PHE A 84 6.82 10.68 15.85
C PHE A 84 6.64 10.74 17.37
N GLY A 85 7.37 9.90 18.13
CA GLY A 85 7.30 9.87 19.59
C GLY A 85 6.00 9.28 20.16
N LEU A 86 5.25 8.53 19.34
CA LEU A 86 3.98 7.91 19.75
C LEU A 86 4.21 6.67 20.61
N LYS A 87 3.34 6.48 21.61
CA LYS A 87 3.27 5.28 22.44
C LYS A 87 1.87 4.68 22.36
N PHE A 88 1.80 3.35 22.32
CA PHE A 88 0.56 2.59 22.15
C PHE A 88 0.35 1.68 23.36
N GLU A 89 -0.65 2.00 24.19
CA GLU A 89 -1.01 1.21 25.38
C GLU A 89 -2.31 0.45 25.09
N PRO A 90 -2.35 -0.89 25.17
CA PRO A 90 -3.58 -1.64 25.01
C PRO A 90 -4.62 -1.20 26.04
N ILE A 91 -5.86 -1.01 25.60
CA ILE A 91 -7.00 -0.66 26.46
C ILE A 91 -8.19 -1.56 26.12
N GLU A 92 -8.97 -1.90 27.13
CA GLU A 92 -10.21 -2.65 26.97
C GLU A 92 -11.38 -1.69 26.76
N LEU A 93 -12.14 -1.90 25.68
CA LEU A 93 -13.32 -1.12 25.31
C LEU A 93 -14.44 -2.07 24.84
N ASP A 94 -15.69 -1.66 25.01
CA ASP A 94 -16.83 -2.33 24.39
C ASP A 94 -16.85 -2.00 22.88
N LEU A 95 -16.14 -2.81 22.09
CA LEU A 95 -16.03 -2.64 20.64
C LEU A 95 -17.17 -3.32 19.87
N TYR A 96 -17.33 -2.94 18.60
CA TYR A 96 -18.38 -3.46 17.72
C TYR A 96 -18.19 -4.93 17.30
N HIS A 97 -17.02 -5.52 17.56
CA HIS A 97 -16.73 -6.93 17.28
C HIS A 97 -15.69 -7.46 18.27
N PRO A 98 -15.82 -8.71 18.77
CA PRO A 98 -14.96 -9.27 19.82
C PRO A 98 -13.50 -9.49 19.39
N ASP A 99 -13.24 -9.59 18.08
CA ASP A 99 -11.86 -9.72 17.57
C ASP A 99 -11.14 -8.36 17.43
N CYS A 100 -11.85 -7.24 17.61
CA CYS A 100 -11.20 -5.93 17.53
C CYS A 100 -10.31 -5.71 18.76
N LYS A 101 -9.18 -5.03 18.53
CA LYS A 101 -8.26 -4.62 19.58
C LYS A 101 -8.19 -3.10 19.63
N SER A 102 -8.01 -2.52 20.81
CA SER A 102 -7.92 -1.07 21.00
C SER A 102 -6.67 -0.65 21.76
N TRP A 103 -6.14 0.51 21.40
CA TRP A 103 -4.98 1.13 22.02
C TRP A 103 -5.24 2.60 22.30
N ARG A 104 -4.83 3.05 23.49
CA ARG A 104 -4.64 4.46 23.82
C ARG A 104 -3.31 4.91 23.21
N VAL A 105 -3.34 5.98 22.44
CA VAL A 105 -2.15 6.54 21.79
C VAL A 105 -1.75 7.83 22.49
N THR A 106 -0.50 7.91 22.93
CA THR A 106 0.01 9.07 23.69
C THR A 106 1.33 9.60 23.12
N ARG A 107 1.61 10.88 23.39
CA ARG A 107 2.90 11.54 23.14
C ARG A 107 3.17 12.52 24.27
N ASP A 108 4.35 12.45 24.88
CA ASP A 108 4.72 13.29 26.03
C ASP A 108 3.65 13.28 27.15
N ASP A 109 3.11 12.09 27.44
CA ASP A 109 2.02 11.83 28.40
C ASP A 109 0.66 12.47 28.08
N ALA A 110 0.53 13.14 26.92
CA ALA A 110 -0.73 13.66 26.40
C ALA A 110 -1.42 12.66 25.48
N ASP A 111 -2.76 12.61 25.54
CA ASP A 111 -3.57 11.79 24.64
C ASP A 111 -3.53 12.35 23.21
N VAL A 112 -3.18 11.48 22.26
CA VAL A 112 -3.14 11.79 20.83
C VAL A 112 -4.34 11.19 20.13
N ALA A 113 -4.70 9.93 20.41
CA ALA A 113 -5.81 9.24 19.75
C ALA A 113 -6.25 7.99 20.51
N VAL A 114 -7.37 7.41 20.08
CA VAL A 114 -7.69 5.99 20.30
C VAL A 114 -7.56 5.28 18.95
N PHE A 115 -6.80 4.20 18.91
CA PHE A 115 -6.62 3.37 17.71
C PHE A 115 -7.32 2.01 17.89
N ILE A 116 -8.04 1.56 16.87
CA ILE A 116 -8.75 0.29 16.85
C ILE A 116 -8.28 -0.51 15.62
N GLY A 117 -7.91 -1.77 15.83
CA GLY A 117 -7.55 -2.70 14.77
C GLY A 117 -8.58 -3.81 14.63
N ASP A 118 -9.12 -4.00 13.42
CA ASP A 118 -10.04 -5.07 13.04
C ASP A 118 -9.48 -5.87 11.86
N TYR A 119 -8.66 -6.86 12.15
CA TYR A 119 -7.75 -7.44 11.15
C TYR A 119 -8.30 -8.63 10.36
N PHE A 120 -9.32 -9.33 10.86
CA PHE A 120 -9.70 -10.65 10.32
C PHE A 120 -10.87 -10.61 9.33
N ALA A 121 -10.76 -11.41 8.27
CA ALA A 121 -11.85 -11.66 7.34
C ALA A 121 -13.02 -12.40 8.01
N ARG A 122 -14.25 -12.04 7.63
CA ARG A 122 -15.49 -12.69 8.08
C ARG A 122 -16.65 -12.35 7.15
N GLY A 123 -17.69 -13.18 7.15
CA GLY A 123 -18.82 -13.04 6.20
C GLY A 123 -19.61 -11.73 6.28
N SER A 124 -19.53 -11.00 7.40
CA SER A 124 -20.18 -9.69 7.57
C SER A 124 -19.30 -8.49 7.19
N LYS A 125 -18.03 -8.72 6.84
CA LYS A 125 -17.06 -7.67 6.48
C LYS A 125 -16.80 -7.71 4.98
N ARG A 126 -16.85 -6.55 4.31
CA ARG A 126 -16.45 -6.43 2.90
C ARG A 126 -14.96 -6.73 2.72
N SER A 127 -14.56 -7.25 1.55
CA SER A 127 -13.16 -7.51 1.21
C SER A 127 -12.33 -6.22 1.08
N GLY A 128 -11.01 -6.35 1.10
CA GLY A 128 -10.02 -5.26 1.02
C GLY A 128 -9.44 -4.87 2.38
N ALA A 129 -8.78 -3.71 2.43
CA ALA A 129 -8.36 -3.06 3.66
C ALA A 129 -8.71 -1.57 3.57
N TRP A 130 -8.95 -0.93 4.72
CA TRP A 130 -9.20 0.50 4.78
C TRP A 130 -9.00 1.07 6.19
N CYS A 131 -8.68 2.35 6.24
CA CYS A 131 -8.66 3.17 7.44
C CYS A 131 -9.86 4.13 7.46
N SER A 132 -10.49 4.28 8.63
CA SER A 132 -11.59 5.22 8.87
C SER A 132 -11.42 5.92 10.22
N ALA A 133 -12.04 7.10 10.37
CA ALA A 133 -12.20 7.74 11.67
C ALA A 133 -13.65 7.61 12.15
N MET A 134 -13.86 6.97 13.31
CA MET A 134 -15.15 7.01 14.04
C MET A 134 -15.43 8.42 14.57
N ARG A 135 -14.35 9.12 14.96
CA ARG A 135 -14.35 10.54 15.28
C ARG A 135 -13.09 11.14 14.69
N SER A 136 -13.22 12.18 13.88
CA SER A 136 -12.08 12.93 13.34
C SER A 136 -11.56 13.95 14.34
N GLN A 137 -10.29 14.33 14.21
CA GLN A 137 -9.68 15.38 15.01
C GLN A 137 -10.32 16.75 14.68
N THR A 138 -10.40 17.65 15.65
CA THR A 138 -10.72 19.07 15.41
C THR A 138 -10.26 19.93 16.58
N ASN A 139 -9.98 21.22 16.34
CA ASN A 139 -9.75 22.22 17.38
C ASN A 139 -10.92 23.21 17.54
N TYR A 140 -12.06 22.97 16.89
CA TYR A 140 -13.24 23.83 16.95
C TYR A 140 -14.53 23.04 17.20
N PRO A 141 -15.39 23.47 18.15
CA PRO A 141 -15.22 24.63 19.05
C PRO A 141 -14.20 24.38 20.18
N SER A 142 -13.74 23.14 20.35
CA SER A 142 -12.71 22.75 21.31
C SER A 142 -11.86 21.60 20.74
N PRO A 143 -10.65 21.37 21.25
CA PRO A 143 -9.83 20.23 20.89
C PRO A 143 -10.53 18.89 21.15
N GLU A 144 -10.53 18.02 20.14
CA GLU A 144 -10.97 16.64 20.23
C GLU A 144 -9.93 15.73 19.56
N ILE A 145 -9.54 14.65 20.25
CA ILE A 145 -8.66 13.62 19.70
C ILE A 145 -9.45 12.65 18.78
N PRO A 146 -8.84 12.14 17.70
CA PRO A 146 -9.49 11.20 16.81
C PRO A 146 -9.64 9.81 17.43
N ILE A 147 -10.65 9.07 16.95
CA ILE A 147 -10.83 7.64 17.18
C ILE A 147 -10.72 6.98 15.81
N VAL A 148 -9.63 6.26 15.59
CA VAL A 148 -9.20 5.76 14.28
C VAL A 148 -9.34 4.24 14.24
N VAL A 149 -9.76 3.71 13.10
CA VAL A 149 -10.00 2.28 12.88
C VAL A 149 -9.28 1.83 11.63
N ASN A 150 -8.41 0.83 11.75
CA ASN A 150 -7.92 0.07 10.62
C ASN A 150 -8.69 -1.23 10.50
N VAL A 151 -9.15 -1.52 9.29
CA VAL A 151 -9.84 -2.76 8.96
C VAL A 151 -9.04 -3.49 7.88
N CYS A 152 -8.65 -4.73 8.17
CA CYS A 152 -8.05 -5.64 7.20
C CYS A 152 -8.90 -6.91 7.04
N ASN A 153 -8.52 -7.75 6.09
CA ASN A 153 -9.15 -9.04 5.80
C ASN A 153 -8.14 -10.20 5.82
N PHE A 154 -7.25 -10.23 6.81
CA PHE A 154 -6.31 -11.34 6.99
C PHE A 154 -7.06 -12.62 7.35
N ALA A 155 -6.53 -13.76 6.90
CA ALA A 155 -7.07 -15.06 7.26
C ALA A 155 -6.94 -15.26 8.78
N LYS A 156 -8.08 -15.49 9.45
CA LYS A 156 -8.07 -15.74 10.89
C LYS A 156 -7.38 -17.08 11.16
N GLY A 157 -6.32 -17.05 11.97
CA GLY A 157 -5.58 -18.20 12.44
C GLY A 157 -5.11 -17.98 13.87
N ASP A 158 -4.61 -19.03 14.50
CA ASP A 158 -4.02 -18.99 15.84
C ASP A 158 -2.74 -19.87 15.85
N PRO A 159 -1.55 -19.27 15.76
CA PRO A 159 -1.26 -17.84 15.54
C PRO A 159 -1.66 -17.38 14.12
N CYS A 160 -1.91 -16.07 13.95
CA CYS A 160 -2.20 -15.50 12.64
C CYS A 160 -0.90 -15.13 11.92
N LEU A 161 -0.58 -15.83 10.84
CA LEU A 161 0.61 -15.61 10.02
C LEU A 161 0.27 -14.84 8.75
N LEU A 162 1.02 -13.78 8.50
CA LEU A 162 0.86 -12.86 7.39
C LEU A 162 1.76 -13.26 6.22
N SER A 163 1.28 -13.07 4.99
CA SER A 163 2.16 -12.99 3.83
C SER A 163 2.95 -11.67 3.83
N THR A 164 3.94 -11.56 2.97
CA THR A 164 4.68 -10.30 2.76
C THR A 164 3.75 -9.16 2.33
N ASP A 165 2.74 -9.45 1.51
CA ASP A 165 1.72 -8.49 1.07
C ASP A 165 0.78 -8.08 2.21
N ASP A 166 0.43 -9.00 3.10
CA ASP A 166 -0.38 -8.69 4.29
C ASP A 166 0.39 -7.76 5.25
N VAL A 167 1.71 -7.94 5.38
CA VAL A 167 2.58 -7.04 6.15
C VAL A 167 2.59 -5.64 5.55
N ARG A 168 2.75 -5.51 4.22
CA ARG A 168 2.66 -4.22 3.53
C ARG A 168 1.30 -3.58 3.73
N THR A 169 0.23 -4.36 3.57
CA THR A 169 -1.16 -3.89 3.79
C THR A 169 -1.35 -3.38 5.22
N LEU A 170 -0.79 -4.05 6.23
CA LEU A 170 -0.85 -3.60 7.62
C LEU A 170 -0.19 -2.23 7.80
N PHE A 171 1.00 -2.03 7.22
CA PHE A 171 1.72 -0.76 7.30
C PHE A 171 1.03 0.33 6.47
N HIS A 172 0.50 0.00 5.29
CA HIS A 172 -0.28 0.90 4.45
C HIS A 172 -1.45 1.51 5.22
N GLU A 173 -2.32 0.66 5.79
CA GLU A 173 -3.45 1.15 6.57
C GLU A 173 -2.98 1.91 7.82
N PHE A 174 -1.85 1.53 8.40
CA PHE A 174 -1.30 2.25 9.55
C PHE A 174 -0.74 3.62 9.17
N GLY A 175 -0.24 3.83 7.96
CA GLY A 175 0.12 5.15 7.45
C GLY A 175 -1.10 6.07 7.29
N HIS A 176 -2.24 5.54 6.82
CA HIS A 176 -3.52 6.26 6.88
C HIS A 176 -3.92 6.57 8.32
N ALA A 177 -3.75 5.62 9.25
CA ALA A 177 -4.03 5.84 10.66
C ALA A 177 -3.15 6.94 11.25
N LEU A 178 -1.87 6.99 10.91
CA LEU A 178 -0.96 8.07 11.32
C LEU A 178 -1.42 9.42 10.77
N HIS A 179 -1.85 9.48 9.51
CA HIS A 179 -2.40 10.69 8.91
C HIS A 179 -3.65 11.18 9.66
N GLN A 180 -4.51 10.28 10.13
CA GLN A 180 -5.64 10.62 11.01
C GLN A 180 -5.19 11.07 12.41
N MET A 181 -4.32 10.30 13.06
CA MET A 181 -3.90 10.51 14.46
C MET A 181 -3.09 11.79 14.66
N LEU A 182 -2.24 12.14 13.69
CA LEU A 182 -1.34 13.30 13.77
C LEU A 182 -1.96 14.58 13.20
N SER A 183 -3.18 14.50 12.66
CA SER A 183 -3.88 15.67 12.14
C SER A 183 -4.05 16.74 13.22
N ASN A 184 -3.80 18.00 12.87
CA ASN A 184 -3.94 19.13 13.78
C ASN A 184 -4.56 20.32 13.05
N VAL A 185 -5.86 20.22 12.76
CA VAL A 185 -6.60 21.23 12.01
C VAL A 185 -7.67 21.92 12.86
N THR A 186 -8.04 23.14 12.46
CA THR A 186 -9.12 23.88 13.13
C THR A 186 -10.47 23.20 12.89
N TYR A 187 -10.83 22.97 11.63
CA TYR A 187 -12.16 22.48 11.24
C TYR A 187 -12.15 20.99 10.95
N ARG A 188 -13.11 20.26 11.54
CA ARG A 188 -13.25 18.80 11.38
C ARG A 188 -13.32 18.35 9.91
N SER A 189 -13.93 19.14 9.04
CA SER A 189 -14.06 18.83 7.61
C SER A 189 -12.73 18.75 6.86
N LEU A 190 -11.63 19.23 7.46
CA LEU A 190 -10.29 19.21 6.89
C LEU A 190 -9.39 18.18 7.60
N SER A 191 -9.93 17.39 8.52
CA SER A 191 -9.13 16.54 9.41
C SER A 191 -8.67 15.24 8.76
N GLY A 192 -7.47 14.81 9.14
CA GLY A 192 -6.86 13.55 8.75
C GLY A 192 -6.82 13.36 7.25
N THR A 193 -7.38 12.25 6.78
CA THR A 193 -7.38 11.88 5.36
C THR A 193 -8.40 12.65 4.51
N SER A 194 -8.94 13.77 5.01
CA SER A 194 -9.79 14.70 4.23
C SER A 194 -8.95 15.58 3.29
N VAL A 195 -8.17 14.95 2.42
CA VAL A 195 -7.26 15.57 1.45
C VAL A 195 -7.67 15.21 0.01
N ALA A 196 -6.99 15.79 -0.98
CA ALA A 196 -7.12 15.35 -2.36
C ALA A 196 -6.80 13.85 -2.48
N ARG A 197 -7.57 13.13 -3.31
CA ARG A 197 -7.47 11.67 -3.42
C ARG A 197 -6.09 11.21 -3.91
N ASP A 198 -5.47 11.97 -4.79
CA ASP A 198 -4.11 11.76 -5.31
C ASP A 198 -2.98 12.17 -4.36
N PHE A 199 -3.32 12.59 -3.13
CA PHE A 199 -2.39 12.83 -2.04
C PHE A 199 -2.67 11.93 -0.82
N VAL A 200 -3.88 11.38 -0.71
CA VAL A 200 -4.26 10.58 0.46
C VAL A 200 -3.41 9.32 0.60
N GLU A 201 -2.98 8.72 -0.51
CA GLU A 201 -2.19 7.49 -0.50
C GLU A 201 -0.70 7.73 -0.24
N LEU A 202 -0.22 8.98 -0.25
CA LEU A 202 1.19 9.27 0.03
C LEU A 202 1.58 8.80 1.43
N PRO A 203 0.90 9.20 2.53
CA PRO A 203 1.26 8.72 3.87
C PRO A 203 1.17 7.22 4.07
N SER A 204 0.20 6.54 3.42
CA SER A 204 0.02 5.10 3.54
C SER A 204 1.16 4.35 2.85
N GLN A 205 1.40 4.63 1.57
CA GLN A 205 2.44 3.95 0.80
C GLN A 205 3.84 4.27 1.31
N LEU A 206 4.09 5.54 1.69
CA LEU A 206 5.36 5.95 2.31
C LEU A 206 5.67 5.08 3.54
N TYR A 207 4.68 4.81 4.38
CA TYR A 207 4.88 4.04 5.60
C TYR A 207 5.25 2.56 5.34
N GLU A 208 4.88 2.00 4.18
CA GLU A 208 5.22 0.63 3.79
C GLU A 208 6.73 0.39 3.69
N HIS A 209 7.51 1.41 3.33
CA HIS A 209 8.96 1.30 3.21
C HIS A 209 9.63 0.85 4.52
N TRP A 210 9.13 1.32 5.68
CA TRP A 210 9.68 0.93 6.98
C TRP A 210 9.39 -0.53 7.35
N ALA A 211 8.35 -1.14 6.79
CA ALA A 211 8.01 -2.54 7.05
C ALA A 211 9.13 -3.50 6.62
N MET A 212 9.86 -3.12 5.56
CA MET A 212 10.86 -3.95 4.91
C MET A 212 12.30 -3.56 5.27
N LEU A 213 12.50 -2.59 6.17
CA LEU A 213 13.84 -2.23 6.62
C LEU A 213 14.49 -3.41 7.37
N PRO A 214 15.76 -3.75 7.07
CA PRO A 214 16.46 -4.85 7.73
C PRO A 214 16.44 -4.75 9.26
N GLU A 215 16.59 -3.54 9.82
CA GLU A 215 16.55 -3.34 11.27
C GLU A 215 15.18 -3.64 11.89
N ILE A 216 14.09 -3.37 11.16
CA ILE A 216 12.72 -3.66 11.60
C ILE A 216 12.43 -5.16 11.49
N LEU A 217 12.76 -5.75 10.34
CA LEU A 217 12.61 -7.20 10.14
C LEU A 217 13.41 -7.98 11.18
N LYS A 218 14.66 -7.60 11.45
CA LYS A 218 15.48 -8.26 12.50
C LYS A 218 14.84 -8.25 13.87
N GLN A 219 14.18 -7.16 14.23
CA GLN A 219 13.61 -7.01 15.57
C GLN A 219 12.28 -7.76 15.71
N PHE A 220 11.42 -7.70 14.69
CA PHE A 220 10.02 -8.12 14.79
C PHE A 220 9.67 -9.37 13.98
N ALA A 221 10.39 -9.68 12.90
CA ALA A 221 10.16 -10.91 12.15
C ALA A 221 10.79 -12.09 12.92
N ARG A 222 10.00 -12.70 13.81
CA ARG A 222 10.41 -13.79 14.71
C ARG A 222 9.64 -15.05 14.38
N HIS A 223 10.37 -16.15 14.24
CA HIS A 223 9.77 -17.43 13.91
C HIS A 223 8.80 -17.86 15.00
N VAL A 224 7.57 -18.18 14.61
CA VAL A 224 6.47 -18.38 15.55
C VAL A 224 6.69 -19.53 16.54
N ASP A 225 7.41 -20.58 16.14
CA ASP A 225 7.68 -21.73 17.02
C ASP A 225 8.95 -21.59 17.87
N THR A 226 9.96 -20.84 17.39
CA THR A 226 11.31 -20.82 18.00
C THR A 226 11.69 -19.47 18.59
N ASP A 227 10.92 -18.42 18.29
CA ASP A 227 11.21 -17.02 18.62
C ASP A 227 12.53 -16.49 18.00
N GLU A 228 13.15 -17.26 17.10
CA GLU A 228 14.38 -16.86 16.42
C GLU A 228 14.12 -15.72 15.44
N SER A 229 15.01 -14.74 15.44
CA SER A 229 14.99 -13.63 14.48
C SER A 229 15.27 -14.14 13.08
N ILE A 230 14.59 -13.55 12.09
CA ILE A 230 14.85 -13.79 10.67
C ILE A 230 16.35 -13.62 10.34
N SER A 231 16.91 -14.49 9.50
CA SER A 231 18.34 -14.43 9.15
C SER A 231 18.65 -13.26 8.21
N ASP A 232 19.88 -12.74 8.24
CA ASP A 232 20.30 -11.67 7.32
C ASP A 232 20.22 -12.13 5.87
N ALA A 233 20.56 -13.41 5.61
CA ALA A 233 20.45 -14.02 4.29
C ALA A 233 18.99 -14.08 3.79
N LEU A 234 18.02 -14.31 4.68
CA LEU A 234 16.61 -14.30 4.27
C LEU A 234 16.09 -12.86 4.04
N ILE A 235 16.52 -11.89 4.87
CA ILE A 235 16.23 -10.46 4.60
C ILE A 235 16.80 -10.02 3.26
N GLU A 236 18.04 -10.37 2.95
CA GLU A 236 18.69 -10.03 1.69
C GLU A 236 17.92 -10.63 0.49
N ARG A 237 17.53 -11.90 0.58
CA ARG A 237 16.70 -12.56 -0.45
C ARG A 237 15.34 -11.87 -0.64
N ILE A 238 14.67 -11.47 0.46
CA ILE A 238 13.43 -10.68 0.40
C ILE A 238 13.66 -9.36 -0.35
N GLY A 239 14.75 -8.65 -0.03
CA GLY A 239 15.10 -7.39 -0.70
C GLY A 239 15.40 -7.56 -2.19
N GLN A 240 16.15 -8.60 -2.56
CA GLN A 240 16.46 -8.92 -3.97
C GLN A 240 15.22 -9.28 -4.78
N ALA A 241 14.26 -9.99 -4.16
CA ALA A 241 13.00 -10.35 -4.79
C ALA A 241 11.97 -9.21 -4.83
N ALA A 242 12.27 -8.02 -4.27
CA ALA A 242 11.29 -6.95 -4.11
C ALA A 242 10.66 -6.47 -5.42
N THR A 243 11.36 -6.63 -6.56
CA THR A 243 10.91 -6.17 -7.88
C THR A 243 10.60 -7.29 -8.89
N TYR A 244 10.64 -8.56 -8.48
CA TYR A 244 10.74 -9.70 -9.41
C TYR A 244 9.57 -9.87 -10.40
N ASP A 245 8.35 -9.49 -10.01
CA ASP A 245 7.11 -9.60 -10.81
C ASP A 245 6.43 -8.23 -10.97
N MET A 246 7.22 -7.15 -10.93
CA MET A 246 6.69 -5.79 -11.01
C MET A 246 6.07 -5.45 -12.36
N GLY A 247 6.46 -6.14 -13.44
CA GLY A 247 5.77 -6.05 -14.72
C GLY A 247 4.30 -6.42 -14.57
N PHE A 248 4.03 -7.61 -14.02
CA PHE A 248 2.66 -8.09 -13.78
C PHE A 248 1.87 -7.16 -12.87
N SER A 249 2.39 -6.88 -11.67
CA SER A 249 1.68 -6.11 -10.65
C SER A 249 1.35 -4.68 -11.11
N THR A 250 2.21 -4.08 -11.93
CA THR A 250 1.99 -2.76 -12.52
C THR A 250 0.96 -2.81 -13.64
N VAL A 251 1.01 -3.83 -14.51
CA VAL A 251 0.06 -3.99 -15.63
C VAL A 251 -1.37 -4.23 -15.13
N GLU A 252 -1.60 -5.17 -14.20
CA GLU A 252 -2.97 -5.45 -13.71
C GLU A 252 -3.60 -4.22 -13.04
N TYR A 253 -2.77 -3.41 -12.36
CA TYR A 253 -3.16 -2.16 -11.72
C TYR A 253 -3.50 -1.09 -12.76
N LEU A 254 -2.55 -0.80 -13.67
CA LEU A 254 -2.72 0.27 -14.66
C LEU A 254 -3.87 -0.03 -15.62
N ALA A 255 -4.10 -1.29 -15.98
CA ALA A 255 -5.27 -1.68 -16.76
C ALA A 255 -6.57 -1.28 -16.05
N SER A 256 -6.65 -1.48 -14.74
CA SER A 256 -7.81 -1.04 -13.93
C SER A 256 -7.93 0.48 -13.89
N ALA A 257 -6.83 1.20 -13.67
CA ALA A 257 -6.81 2.68 -13.61
C ALA A 257 -7.15 3.34 -14.95
N ILE A 258 -6.67 2.79 -16.06
CA ILE A 258 -6.94 3.29 -17.41
C ILE A 258 -8.40 3.05 -17.77
N VAL A 259 -8.96 1.87 -17.48
CA VAL A 259 -10.39 1.60 -17.70
C VAL A 259 -11.27 2.53 -16.86
N ASP A 260 -10.94 2.75 -15.59
CA ASP A 260 -11.64 3.73 -14.74
C ASP A 260 -11.63 5.13 -15.38
N LEU A 261 -10.45 5.65 -15.77
CA LEU A 261 -10.34 6.96 -16.39
C LEU A 261 -11.17 7.06 -17.68
N GLU A 262 -11.16 6.01 -18.51
CA GLU A 262 -11.87 6.00 -19.79
C GLU A 262 -13.39 5.92 -19.61
N TYR A 263 -13.90 5.16 -18.62
CA TYR A 263 -15.33 5.17 -18.29
C TYR A 263 -15.83 6.55 -17.85
N HIS A 264 -15.01 7.33 -17.15
CA HIS A 264 -15.41 8.62 -16.62
C HIS A 264 -15.10 9.81 -17.53
N THR A 265 -14.30 9.60 -18.59
CA THR A 265 -14.02 10.62 -19.61
C THR A 265 -14.84 10.38 -20.89
N ASN A 266 -15.10 9.12 -21.23
CA ASN A 266 -15.84 8.70 -22.41
C ASN A 266 -16.93 7.70 -21.99
N VAL A 267 -17.96 8.21 -21.29
CA VAL A 267 -19.05 7.38 -20.74
C VAL A 267 -19.61 6.44 -21.81
N PRO A 268 -19.51 5.10 -21.61
CA PRO A 268 -19.97 4.16 -22.61
C PRO A 268 -21.49 4.24 -22.76
N ASN A 269 -21.94 4.28 -24.01
CA ASN A 269 -23.37 4.24 -24.35
C ASN A 269 -23.84 2.82 -24.70
N ASP A 270 -22.98 1.83 -24.52
CA ASP A 270 -23.18 0.43 -24.87
C ASP A 270 -22.81 -0.49 -23.69
N ASP A 271 -22.70 -1.79 -23.96
CA ASP A 271 -22.34 -2.78 -22.95
C ASP A 271 -20.99 -2.45 -22.29
N ILE A 272 -20.98 -2.37 -20.96
CA ILE A 272 -19.79 -1.90 -20.24
C ILE A 272 -18.63 -2.89 -20.33
N MET A 273 -18.90 -4.19 -20.46
CA MET A 273 -17.84 -5.18 -20.66
C MET A 273 -17.25 -5.08 -22.06
N ALA A 274 -18.06 -4.79 -23.08
CA ALA A 274 -17.57 -4.48 -24.42
C ALA A 274 -16.73 -3.20 -24.45
N ALA A 275 -17.13 -2.17 -23.68
CA ALA A 275 -16.33 -0.97 -23.51
C ALA A 275 -14.98 -1.26 -22.82
N GLN A 276 -14.97 -2.10 -21.77
CA GLN A 276 -13.75 -2.60 -21.13
C GLN A 276 -12.81 -3.22 -22.16
N SER A 277 -13.30 -4.21 -22.92
CA SER A 277 -12.49 -4.94 -23.90
C SER A 277 -11.87 -4.00 -24.93
N ARG A 278 -12.62 -3.03 -25.46
CA ARG A 278 -12.05 -2.04 -26.41
C ARG A 278 -10.93 -1.20 -25.80
N VAL A 279 -11.05 -0.82 -24.53
CA VAL A 279 -9.98 -0.09 -23.84
C VAL A 279 -8.74 -0.98 -23.68
N LEU A 280 -8.92 -2.21 -23.22
CA LEU A 280 -7.83 -3.18 -23.02
C LEU A 280 -7.13 -3.55 -24.34
N ASP A 281 -7.89 -3.74 -25.42
CA ASP A 281 -7.37 -3.99 -26.76
C ASP A 281 -6.54 -2.81 -27.26
N ARG A 282 -7.04 -1.58 -27.05
CA ARG A 282 -6.36 -0.34 -27.49
C ARG A 282 -5.02 -0.13 -26.80
N ILE A 283 -4.91 -0.46 -25.51
CA ILE A 283 -3.64 -0.38 -24.77
C ILE A 283 -2.75 -1.62 -24.99
N GLY A 284 -3.26 -2.62 -25.71
CA GLY A 284 -2.57 -3.88 -26.00
C GLY A 284 -2.23 -4.64 -24.72
N MET A 285 -3.22 -4.86 -23.86
CA MET A 285 -3.05 -5.63 -22.63
C MET A 285 -2.57 -7.07 -22.94
N PRO A 286 -1.52 -7.57 -22.26
CA PRO A 286 -1.10 -8.97 -22.37
C PRO A 286 -2.26 -9.92 -21.99
N SER A 287 -2.49 -10.95 -22.81
CA SER A 287 -3.60 -11.90 -22.63
C SER A 287 -3.49 -12.78 -21.38
N GLU A 288 -2.27 -12.93 -20.87
CA GLU A 288 -1.89 -13.72 -19.71
C GLU A 288 -2.16 -12.97 -18.39
N ILE A 289 -2.58 -11.70 -18.47
CA ILE A 289 -2.84 -10.83 -17.33
C ILE A 289 -4.29 -10.33 -17.39
N THR A 290 -4.91 -10.17 -16.23
CA THR A 290 -6.25 -9.56 -16.12
C THR A 290 -6.18 -8.27 -15.32
N MET A 291 -7.22 -7.45 -15.39
CA MET A 291 -7.33 -6.28 -14.52
C MET A 291 -7.34 -6.73 -13.06
N ARG A 292 -6.63 -5.99 -12.19
CA ARG A 292 -6.69 -6.18 -10.73
C ARG A 292 -8.13 -6.17 -10.22
N HIS A 293 -8.97 -5.32 -10.81
CA HIS A 293 -10.40 -5.29 -10.57
C HIS A 293 -11.20 -5.24 -11.87
N ALA A 294 -11.81 -6.35 -12.28
CA ALA A 294 -12.77 -6.33 -13.38
C ALA A 294 -14.01 -5.50 -13.05
N THR A 295 -14.62 -4.91 -14.07
CA THR A 295 -15.74 -3.96 -13.94
C THR A 295 -16.85 -4.40 -12.97
N PRO A 296 -17.39 -5.64 -13.01
CA PRO A 296 -18.53 -6.02 -12.16
C PRO A 296 -18.24 -6.06 -10.67
N HIS A 297 -16.96 -6.12 -10.28
CA HIS A 297 -16.53 -6.17 -8.89
C HIS A 297 -15.51 -5.07 -8.54
N PHE A 298 -15.48 -3.99 -9.32
CA PHE A 298 -14.57 -2.87 -9.08
C PHE A 298 -15.13 -1.91 -8.02
N ALA A 299 -15.17 -2.37 -6.77
CA ALA A 299 -15.80 -1.67 -5.67
C ALA A 299 -15.23 -0.27 -5.42
N HIS A 300 -13.92 -0.06 -5.62
CA HIS A 300 -13.28 1.26 -5.49
C HIS A 300 -13.99 2.34 -6.32
N VAL A 301 -14.38 1.98 -7.54
CA VAL A 301 -14.93 2.90 -8.55
C VAL A 301 -16.45 2.95 -8.52
N PHE A 302 -17.12 1.82 -8.27
CA PHE A 302 -18.58 1.73 -8.42
C PHE A 302 -19.38 1.62 -7.11
N ALA A 303 -18.74 1.38 -5.96
CA ALA A 303 -19.46 1.25 -4.69
C ALA A 303 -19.61 2.57 -3.91
N GLY A 304 -19.09 3.68 -4.45
CA GLY A 304 -19.23 5.03 -3.92
C GLY A 304 -18.32 6.03 -4.64
N ASP A 305 -18.42 7.31 -4.30
CA ASP A 305 -17.70 8.40 -5.00
C ASP A 305 -16.21 8.51 -4.62
N GLY A 306 -15.66 7.49 -3.94
CA GLY A 306 -14.32 7.56 -3.34
C GLY A 306 -13.20 7.59 -4.38
N TYR A 307 -13.24 6.72 -5.39
CA TYR A 307 -12.19 6.57 -6.41
C TYR A 307 -12.73 6.55 -7.84
N SER A 308 -13.99 6.90 -8.09
CA SER A 308 -14.50 7.08 -9.45
C SER A 308 -13.71 8.18 -10.17
N ALA A 309 -13.16 7.88 -11.36
CA ALA A 309 -12.19 8.73 -12.05
C ALA A 309 -10.93 9.06 -11.21
N GLY A 310 -10.56 8.18 -10.28
CA GLY A 310 -9.58 8.43 -9.23
C GLY A 310 -8.76 7.21 -8.84
N TYR A 311 -8.92 6.06 -9.50
CA TYR A 311 -8.11 4.88 -9.17
C TYR A 311 -6.63 5.07 -9.55
N TYR A 312 -6.33 6.04 -10.43
CA TYR A 312 -4.97 6.50 -10.75
C TYR A 312 -4.24 7.09 -9.53
N SER A 313 -4.96 7.50 -8.47
CA SER A 313 -4.38 8.16 -7.31
C SER A 313 -3.32 7.34 -6.59
N TYR A 314 -3.39 6.01 -6.64
CA TYR A 314 -2.33 5.14 -6.12
C TYR A 314 -1.01 5.36 -6.87
N MET A 315 -1.01 5.35 -8.21
CA MET A 315 0.19 5.61 -9.00
C MET A 315 0.69 7.04 -8.83
N TRP A 316 -0.21 8.00 -8.75
CA TRP A 316 0.15 9.40 -8.55
C TRP A 316 0.86 9.62 -7.21
N SER A 317 0.33 9.01 -6.15
CA SER A 317 0.91 9.05 -4.82
C SER A 317 2.20 8.25 -4.74
N GLU A 318 2.33 7.16 -5.51
CA GLU A 318 3.56 6.35 -5.53
C GLU A 318 4.74 7.07 -6.20
N VAL A 319 4.48 8.04 -7.07
CA VAL A 319 5.55 8.94 -7.53
C VAL A 319 6.04 9.82 -6.37
N MET A 320 5.14 10.23 -5.47
CA MET A 320 5.45 11.06 -4.31
C MET A 320 6.11 10.26 -3.18
N ASP A 321 5.66 9.05 -2.90
CA ASP A 321 6.12 8.28 -1.73
C ASP A 321 7.56 7.78 -1.90
N ALA A 322 7.93 7.27 -3.08
CA ALA A 322 9.26 6.78 -3.38
C ALA A 322 10.27 7.93 -3.29
N ASP A 323 9.91 9.11 -3.80
CA ASP A 323 10.74 10.29 -3.70
C ASP A 323 10.77 10.88 -2.28
N ALA A 324 9.70 10.71 -1.51
CA ALA A 324 9.66 11.09 -0.10
C ALA A 324 10.55 10.19 0.76
N PHE A 325 10.51 8.87 0.54
CA PHE A 325 11.38 7.91 1.22
C PHE A 325 12.84 8.08 0.82
N ALA A 326 13.11 8.39 -0.46
CA ALA A 326 14.45 8.71 -0.94
C ALA A 326 15.11 9.88 -0.17
N ALA A 327 14.34 10.81 0.39
CA ALA A 327 14.90 11.87 1.25
C ALA A 327 15.55 11.30 2.53
N PHE A 328 15.01 10.20 3.09
CA PHE A 328 15.59 9.50 4.22
C PHE A 328 16.79 8.63 3.80
N GLU A 329 16.75 8.04 2.61
CA GLU A 329 17.88 7.27 2.04
C GLU A 329 19.08 8.18 1.72
N GLU A 330 18.84 9.39 1.19
CA GLU A 330 19.87 10.39 0.86
C GLU A 330 20.74 10.80 2.06
N ILE A 331 20.19 10.71 3.27
CA ILE A 331 20.91 10.99 4.53
C ILE A 331 21.32 9.71 5.27
N GLU A 332 21.11 8.55 4.65
CA GLU A 332 21.42 7.21 5.19
C GLU A 332 20.83 6.95 6.57
N ASN A 333 19.65 7.54 6.85
CA ASN A 333 18.99 7.42 8.14
C ASN A 333 17.46 7.37 7.98
N PRO A 334 16.85 6.16 7.94
CA PRO A 334 15.40 6.01 7.84
C PRO A 334 14.62 6.53 9.06
N PHE A 335 15.31 6.91 10.14
CA PHE A 335 14.70 7.41 11.37
C PHE A 335 15.22 8.79 11.78
N ASP A 336 15.62 9.61 10.81
CA ASP A 336 16.05 10.98 11.09
C ASP A 336 14.93 11.82 11.70
N ALA A 337 15.20 12.38 12.88
CA ALA A 337 14.21 13.08 13.67
C ALA A 337 13.78 14.41 13.05
N ASP A 338 14.67 15.09 12.32
CA ASP A 338 14.35 16.37 11.69
C ASP A 338 13.51 16.17 10.43
N LEU A 339 13.82 15.17 9.61
CA LEU A 339 12.98 14.77 8.47
C LEU A 339 11.63 14.23 8.93
N ALA A 340 11.57 13.38 9.97
CA ALA A 340 10.30 12.88 10.50
C ALA A 340 9.42 14.03 11.02
N ARG A 341 9.99 14.99 11.75
CA ARG A 341 9.28 16.20 12.20
C ARG A 341 8.83 17.06 11.02
N LYS A 342 9.65 17.17 9.97
CA LYS A 342 9.30 17.87 8.74
C LYS A 342 8.11 17.19 8.04
N LEU A 343 8.13 15.87 7.92
CA LEU A 343 7.05 15.06 7.36
C LEU A 343 5.75 15.25 8.15
N GLU A 344 5.80 15.21 9.49
CA GLU A 344 4.62 15.47 10.33
C GLU A 344 4.08 16.89 10.10
N ASN A 345 4.95 17.90 10.12
CA ASN A 345 4.58 19.31 10.02
C ASN A 345 4.10 19.75 8.63
N THR A 346 4.38 18.98 7.59
CA THR A 346 4.02 19.33 6.21
C THR A 346 2.96 18.40 5.64
N VAL A 347 2.97 17.11 5.99
CA VAL A 347 2.04 16.13 5.42
C VAL A 347 1.00 15.73 6.48
N LEU A 348 1.42 15.06 7.55
CA LEU A 348 0.48 14.33 8.44
C LEU A 348 -0.41 15.25 9.29
N SER A 349 0.10 16.42 9.69
CA SER A 349 -0.64 17.34 10.56
C SER A 349 -1.63 18.26 9.84
N LYS A 350 -1.55 18.35 8.51
CA LYS A 350 -2.24 19.40 7.76
C LYS A 350 -3.62 19.01 7.28
N GLY A 351 -3.91 17.72 7.14
CA GLY A 351 -5.13 17.29 6.46
C GLY A 351 -5.41 18.12 5.21
N GLY A 352 -6.68 18.46 4.95
CA GLY A 352 -7.08 19.27 3.80
C GLY A 352 -6.86 20.77 3.92
N SER A 353 -6.04 21.25 4.85
CA SER A 353 -5.91 22.70 5.13
C SER A 353 -5.00 23.47 4.18
N VAL A 354 -4.17 22.77 3.40
CA VAL A 354 -3.21 23.35 2.45
C VAL A 354 -3.15 22.44 1.22
N GLU A 355 -2.90 23.02 0.05
CA GLU A 355 -2.79 22.28 -1.20
C GLU A 355 -1.63 21.25 -1.17
N PRO A 356 -1.86 20.01 -1.66
CA PRO A 356 -0.88 18.92 -1.69
C PRO A 356 0.49 19.25 -2.27
N ASP A 357 0.54 19.96 -3.39
CA ASP A 357 1.77 20.30 -4.11
C ASP A 357 2.66 21.25 -3.30
N VAL A 358 2.05 22.20 -2.60
CA VAL A 358 2.71 23.09 -1.65
C VAL A 358 3.28 22.28 -0.48
N LEU A 359 2.49 21.38 0.10
CA LEU A 359 2.93 20.54 1.22
C LEU A 359 4.10 19.62 0.83
N PHE A 360 3.99 18.95 -0.32
CA PHE A 360 5.06 18.08 -0.82
C PHE A 360 6.32 18.88 -1.14
N THR A 361 6.19 20.04 -1.80
CA THR A 361 7.34 20.90 -2.09
C THR A 361 7.99 21.44 -0.80
N GLN A 362 7.21 21.74 0.25
CA GLN A 362 7.77 22.11 1.55
C GLN A 362 8.56 20.97 2.18
N PHE A 363 8.04 19.74 2.11
CA PHE A 363 8.72 18.55 2.61
C PHE A 363 9.99 18.24 1.82
N ARG A 364 9.88 18.12 0.50
CA ARG A 364 10.92 17.56 -0.36
C ARG A 364 11.80 18.59 -1.05
N GLY A 365 11.33 19.83 -1.17
CA GLY A 365 12.00 20.93 -1.87
C GLY A 365 11.69 21.00 -3.37
N ARG A 366 11.03 19.98 -3.92
CA ARG A 366 10.64 19.88 -5.35
C ARG A 366 9.51 18.87 -5.51
N MET A 367 8.80 18.94 -6.64
CA MET A 367 7.87 17.89 -7.05
C MET A 367 8.63 16.67 -7.58
N PRO A 368 8.10 15.45 -7.40
CA PRO A 368 8.78 14.22 -7.80
C PRO A 368 8.69 14.02 -9.32
N GLY A 369 9.53 13.12 -9.85
CA GLY A 369 9.55 12.75 -11.26
C GLY A 369 9.28 11.27 -11.47
N ILE A 370 8.70 10.92 -12.62
CA ILE A 370 8.36 9.53 -12.99
C ILE A 370 9.55 8.56 -12.93
N ASN A 371 10.78 9.04 -13.11
CA ASN A 371 11.98 8.21 -13.07
C ASN A 371 12.19 7.54 -11.71
N ALA A 372 11.85 8.21 -10.60
CA ALA A 372 11.98 7.64 -9.26
C ALA A 372 11.04 6.43 -9.07
N LEU A 373 9.79 6.59 -9.50
CA LEU A 373 8.81 5.51 -9.54
C LEU A 373 9.31 4.33 -10.39
N LEU A 374 9.77 4.59 -11.62
CA LEU A 374 10.26 3.53 -12.50
C LEU A 374 11.46 2.80 -11.89
N GLN A 375 12.37 3.51 -11.21
CA GLN A 375 13.49 2.89 -10.50
C GLN A 375 13.01 2.01 -9.34
N GLY A 376 12.11 2.52 -8.48
CA GLY A 376 11.55 1.76 -7.37
C GLY A 376 10.81 0.49 -7.80
N ARG A 377 10.18 0.52 -8.97
CA ARG A 377 9.52 -0.66 -9.56
C ARG A 377 10.45 -1.58 -10.37
N GLY A 378 11.75 -1.25 -10.51
CA GLY A 378 12.66 -2.00 -11.37
C GLY A 378 12.31 -1.91 -12.87
N LEU A 379 11.59 -0.86 -13.26
CA LEU A 379 11.10 -0.61 -14.63
C LEU A 379 11.88 0.49 -15.36
N ALA A 380 12.84 1.14 -14.70
CA ALA A 380 13.73 2.10 -15.34
C ALA A 380 14.63 1.40 -16.37
N THR A 381 14.72 1.99 -17.57
CA THR A 381 15.54 1.48 -18.68
C THR A 381 16.96 2.01 -18.66
#